data_AF-A0A368T0G4-F1
#
_entry.id   AF-A0A368T0G4-F1
#
_cell.length_a   1.000
_cell.length_b   1.000
_cell.length_c   1.000
_cell.angle_alpha   90.00
_cell.angle_beta   90.00
_cell.angle_gamma   90.00
#
_symmetry.space_group_name_H-M   'P 1'
#
loop_
_entity.id
_entity.type
_entity.pdbx_description
1 polymer ?
#
loop_
_entity_poly.entity_id
_entity_poly.type
_entity_poly.pdbx_seq_one_letter_code
_entity_poly.pdbx_strand_id
1 'polypeptide(L)'
;MGDSPNQATTIGSADPGTAGPAGRSSRRGRAELLRLAAWFEAADTETAHALCTAAFALYPARHLGGTHDESVAATTSWWDAPAATPVSRSAPRGPAALVDDHSEQQARLRDAAEAAAHWRRSAAQEVRRVLAEPAADGEPLRLSSAAMDVLMELLTAALGSGDAGSAPVSAGDLELDVRLHVRHDPGAVLTLREAGGDLVLESLRLRATGYAAEEPGGPPEPEPGAGRPARHRIAHRLARHG
;
A
#
# COMPACT_ATOMS: atom_id res chain seq x y z
N MET A 1 -2.36 -57.14 24.37
CA MET A 1 -3.82 -56.92 24.38
C MET A 1 -4.03 -55.50 24.84
N GLY A 2 -4.16 -54.51 23.96
CA GLY A 2 -5.10 -54.43 22.84
C GLY A 2 -6.30 -53.63 23.35
N ASP A 3 -6.77 -52.53 22.76
CA ASP A 3 -6.59 -52.00 21.41
C ASP A 3 -6.88 -50.49 21.44
N SER A 4 -6.15 -49.73 20.62
CA SER A 4 -6.71 -48.51 20.02
C SER A 4 -7.72 -48.92 18.94
N PRO A 5 -8.76 -48.10 18.72
CA PRO A 5 -8.85 -47.44 17.41
C PRO A 5 -9.25 -45.96 17.61
N ASN A 6 -8.45 -44.97 17.21
CA ASN A 6 -8.36 -44.43 15.85
C ASN A 6 -9.65 -44.55 15.03
N GLN A 7 -10.39 -43.45 14.87
CA GLN A 7 -10.94 -43.09 13.57
C GLN A 7 -10.93 -41.56 13.38
N ALA A 8 -10.18 -41.18 12.36
CA ALA A 8 -10.21 -39.88 11.71
C ALA A 8 -11.52 -39.69 10.93
N THR A 9 -11.94 -38.45 10.79
CA THR A 9 -12.59 -37.99 9.54
C THR A 9 -12.06 -36.60 9.23
N THR A 10 -11.29 -36.55 8.15
CA THR A 10 -10.85 -35.36 7.45
C THR A 10 -12.00 -34.80 6.60
N ILE A 11 -11.83 -33.54 6.20
CA ILE A 11 -12.27 -32.87 4.96
C ILE A 11 -13.37 -31.82 5.19
N GLY A 12 -13.00 -30.57 4.91
CA GLY A 12 -13.94 -29.47 4.76
C GLY A 12 -13.30 -28.09 4.72
N SER A 13 -12.27 -27.90 3.89
CA SER A 13 -11.85 -26.56 3.48
C SER A 13 -13.00 -25.87 2.74
N ALA A 14 -13.42 -24.70 3.22
CA ALA A 14 -14.04 -23.65 2.43
C ALA A 14 -14.13 -22.36 3.29
N ASP A 15 -13.10 -21.52 3.21
CA ASP A 15 -13.34 -20.08 3.10
C ASP A 15 -13.19 -19.79 1.60
N PRO A 16 -14.14 -19.07 0.98
CA PRO A 16 -13.94 -17.63 0.97
C PRO A 16 -15.26 -16.85 1.04
N GLY A 17 -15.37 -15.94 2.00
CA GLY A 17 -16.51 -15.04 2.03
C GLY A 17 -16.28 -13.81 2.89
N THR A 18 -15.50 -12.87 2.35
CA THR A 18 -15.38 -11.47 2.78
C THR A 18 -16.72 -10.90 3.30
N ALA A 19 -16.94 -10.98 4.61
CA ALA A 19 -17.95 -10.21 5.30
C ALA A 19 -17.22 -9.13 6.09
N GLY A 20 -17.13 -7.94 5.48
CA GLY A 20 -16.73 -6.73 6.19
C GLY A 20 -17.53 -6.54 7.49
N PRO A 21 -17.13 -5.62 8.38
CA PRO A 21 -17.68 -5.47 9.73
C PRO A 21 -19.18 -5.05 9.82
N ALA A 22 -19.96 -5.17 8.74
CA ALA A 22 -21.39 -4.86 8.66
C ALA A 22 -22.30 -5.84 9.43
N GLY A 23 -21.84 -7.03 9.78
CA GLY A 23 -22.67 -8.06 10.43
C GLY A 23 -22.93 -7.86 11.93
N ARG A 24 -22.11 -7.05 12.61
CA ARG A 24 -22.27 -6.78 14.07
C ARG A 24 -22.92 -5.43 14.37
N SER A 25 -22.90 -4.51 13.42
CA SER A 25 -23.62 -3.23 13.49
C SER A 25 -25.13 -3.35 13.24
N SER A 26 -25.58 -4.40 12.52
CA SER A 26 -26.99 -4.61 12.18
C SER A 26 -27.88 -5.00 13.37
N ARG A 27 -27.39 -5.85 14.28
CA ARG A 27 -28.15 -6.25 15.49
C ARG A 27 -28.31 -5.10 16.48
N ARG A 28 -27.25 -4.31 16.68
CA ARG A 28 -27.30 -3.11 17.52
C ARG A 28 -28.20 -2.04 16.91
N GLY A 29 -28.13 -1.84 15.59
CA GLY A 29 -29.01 -0.90 14.87
C GLY A 29 -30.50 -1.26 14.96
N ARG A 30 -30.86 -2.54 14.89
CA ARG A 30 -32.26 -2.97 15.02
C ARG A 30 -32.83 -2.70 16.41
N ALA A 31 -32.07 -2.95 17.47
CA ALA A 31 -32.53 -2.70 18.83
C ALA A 31 -32.79 -1.20 19.09
N GLU A 32 -31.91 -0.32 18.60
CA GLU A 32 -32.09 1.12 18.71
C GLU A 32 -33.29 1.64 17.91
N LEU A 33 -33.54 1.09 16.71
CA LEU A 33 -34.73 1.43 15.92
C LEU A 33 -36.04 1.00 16.59
N LEU A 34 -36.06 -0.17 17.23
CA LEU A 34 -37.23 -0.62 17.99
C LEU A 34 -37.48 0.23 19.24
N ARG A 35 -36.41 0.68 19.91
CA ARG A 35 -36.49 1.62 21.03
C ARG A 35 -37.06 2.96 20.59
N LEU A 36 -36.59 3.48 19.45
CA LEU A 36 -37.12 4.71 18.87
C LEU A 36 -38.61 4.56 18.50
N ALA A 37 -39.01 3.44 17.89
CA ALA A 37 -40.41 3.16 17.57
C ALA A 37 -41.30 3.15 18.84
N ALA A 38 -40.84 2.54 19.93
CA ALA A 38 -41.57 2.54 21.20
C ALA A 38 -41.75 3.96 21.78
N TRP A 39 -40.77 4.86 21.59
CA TRP A 39 -40.91 6.26 21.98
C TRP A 39 -41.90 7.03 21.11
N PHE A 40 -41.99 6.72 19.81
CA PHE A 40 -43.00 7.31 18.93
C PHE A 40 -44.42 6.87 19.29
N GLU A 41 -44.62 5.58 19.60
CA GLU A 41 -45.93 5.04 20.01
C GLU A 41 -46.47 5.69 21.29
N ALA A 42 -45.58 6.09 22.20
CA ALA A 42 -45.94 6.70 23.48
C ALA A 42 -46.03 8.23 23.45
N ALA A 43 -45.64 8.88 22.35
CA ALA A 43 -45.52 10.33 22.26
C ALA A 43 -46.83 10.99 21.76
N ASP A 44 -47.14 12.16 22.30
CA ASP A 44 -48.12 13.05 21.67
C ASP A 44 -47.56 13.70 20.39
N THR A 45 -48.39 14.42 19.64
CA THR A 45 -48.01 14.97 18.33
C THR A 45 -46.83 15.94 18.40
N GLU A 46 -46.75 16.76 19.45
CA GLU A 46 -45.67 17.73 19.64
C GLU A 46 -44.36 17.01 20.00
N THR A 47 -44.42 16.03 20.90
CA THR A 47 -43.27 15.22 21.31
C THR A 47 -42.77 14.34 20.18
N ALA A 48 -43.66 13.75 19.37
CA ALA A 48 -43.30 12.97 18.20
C ALA A 48 -42.55 13.82 17.16
N HIS A 49 -42.99 15.07 16.95
CA HIS A 49 -42.30 15.99 16.06
C HIS A 49 -40.89 16.36 16.58
N ALA A 50 -40.76 16.60 17.89
CA ALA A 50 -39.48 16.86 18.54
C ALA A 50 -38.54 15.64 18.45
N LEU A 51 -39.05 14.43 18.69
CA LEU A 51 -38.30 13.17 18.55
C LEU A 51 -37.84 12.94 17.11
N CYS A 52 -38.69 13.18 16.11
CA CYS A 52 -38.34 13.10 14.69
C CYS A 52 -37.22 14.09 14.34
N THR A 53 -37.36 15.33 14.79
CA THR A 53 -36.36 16.39 14.58
C THR A 53 -35.01 16.02 15.20
N ALA A 54 -35.01 15.48 16.42
CA ALA A 54 -33.81 15.10 17.13
C ALA A 54 -33.13 13.84 16.55
N ALA A 55 -33.91 12.80 16.23
CA ALA A 55 -33.39 11.52 15.75
C ALA A 55 -32.82 11.61 14.32
N PHE A 56 -33.45 12.42 13.47
CA PHE A 56 -33.05 12.59 12.06
C PHE A 56 -32.31 13.90 11.78
N ALA A 57 -31.98 14.65 12.84
CA ALA A 57 -31.32 15.95 12.74
C ALA A 57 -32.04 16.95 11.80
N LEU A 58 -33.39 16.89 11.74
CA LEU A 58 -34.23 17.75 10.89
C LEU A 58 -34.43 19.15 11.50
N TYR A 59 -33.47 19.65 12.28
CA TYR A 59 -33.55 20.98 12.81
C TYR A 59 -33.61 21.98 11.64
N PRO A 60 -34.53 22.96 11.65
CA PRO A 60 -34.50 24.02 10.65
C PRO A 60 -33.10 24.61 10.65
N ALA A 61 -32.53 24.90 9.48
CA ALA A 61 -31.14 25.30 9.32
C ALA A 61 -30.83 26.59 10.10
N ARG A 62 -30.60 26.46 11.42
CA ARG A 62 -30.22 27.56 12.33
C ARG A 62 -28.83 28.10 12.01
N HIS A 63 -28.14 27.44 11.09
CA HIS A 63 -26.83 27.77 10.55
C HIS A 63 -26.89 28.75 9.36
N LEU A 64 -28.08 29.09 8.86
CA LEU A 64 -28.27 30.11 7.82
C LEU A 64 -28.76 31.45 8.38
N GLY A 65 -28.88 31.59 9.70
CA GLY A 65 -29.16 32.87 10.34
C GLY A 65 -27.86 33.65 10.58
N GLY A 66 -27.45 34.46 9.62
CA GLY A 66 -26.39 35.46 9.79
C GLY A 66 -26.96 36.85 10.04
N THR A 67 -26.18 37.73 10.68
CA THR A 67 -26.48 39.18 10.67
C THR A 67 -26.27 39.69 9.25
N HIS A 68 -27.33 40.13 8.58
CA HIS A 68 -27.20 40.81 7.30
C HIS A 68 -26.88 42.29 7.54
N ASP A 69 -25.96 42.84 6.76
CA ASP A 69 -25.72 44.27 6.73
C ASP A 69 -26.86 44.92 5.93
N GLU A 70 -27.74 45.68 6.59
CA GLU A 70 -28.89 46.36 5.96
C GLU A 70 -28.48 47.38 4.88
N SER A 71 -27.19 47.70 4.74
CA SER A 71 -26.69 48.57 3.68
C SER A 71 -26.63 47.91 2.30
N VAL A 72 -26.78 46.58 2.20
CA VAL A 72 -26.75 45.85 0.92
C VAL A 72 -28.16 45.73 0.34
N ALA A 73 -28.40 46.34 -0.82
CA ALA A 73 -29.70 46.27 -1.49
C ALA A 73 -30.02 44.81 -1.91
N ALA A 74 -31.28 44.40 -1.78
CA ALA A 74 -31.74 43.04 -2.10
C ALA A 74 -31.54 42.61 -3.58
N THR A 75 -31.30 43.58 -4.48
CA THR A 75 -31.00 43.34 -5.90
C THR A 75 -29.51 43.13 -6.18
N THR A 76 -28.66 43.18 -5.16
CA THR A 76 -27.21 43.02 -5.32
C THR A 76 -26.89 41.56 -5.63
N SER A 77 -26.10 41.35 -6.69
CA SER A 77 -25.59 40.03 -7.05
C SER A 77 -24.73 39.47 -5.92
N TRP A 78 -24.87 38.18 -5.63
CA TRP A 78 -24.07 37.48 -4.62
C TRP A 78 -22.58 37.43 -4.95
N TRP A 79 -22.20 37.66 -6.21
CA TRP A 79 -20.80 37.76 -6.64
C TRP A 79 -20.15 39.09 -6.23
N ASP A 80 -20.96 40.14 -6.13
CA ASP A 80 -20.52 41.51 -5.84
C ASP A 80 -20.86 41.94 -4.40
N ALA A 81 -21.62 41.12 -3.67
CA ALA A 81 -21.97 41.36 -2.28
C ALA A 81 -20.79 41.03 -1.33
N PRO A 82 -20.65 41.73 -0.20
CA PRO A 82 -19.67 41.39 0.83
C PRO A 82 -19.84 39.94 1.32
N ALA A 83 -18.73 39.24 1.57
CA ALA A 83 -18.76 37.87 2.06
C ALA A 83 -19.47 37.78 3.42
N ALA A 84 -20.59 37.05 3.48
CA ALA A 84 -21.28 36.81 4.73
C ALA A 84 -20.46 35.85 5.61
N THR A 85 -20.08 36.28 6.81
CA THR A 85 -19.41 35.41 7.79
C THR A 85 -20.45 34.46 8.38
N PRO A 86 -20.35 33.13 8.16
CA PRO A 86 -21.29 32.20 8.77
C PRO A 86 -21.09 32.21 10.29
N VAL A 87 -22.12 32.59 11.03
CA VAL A 87 -22.11 32.45 12.49
C VAL A 87 -22.35 30.97 12.79
N SER A 88 -21.27 30.21 12.93
CA SER A 88 -21.35 28.81 13.37
C SER A 88 -21.73 28.79 14.86
N ARG A 89 -23.03 28.84 15.16
CA ARG A 89 -23.55 28.40 16.46
C ARG A 89 -23.54 26.88 16.47
N SER A 90 -22.35 26.31 16.62
CA SER A 90 -22.21 24.93 17.04
C SER A 90 -22.86 24.84 18.42
N ALA A 91 -24.11 24.39 18.49
CA ALA A 91 -24.74 24.09 19.76
C ALA A 91 -23.83 23.11 20.50
N PRO A 92 -23.64 23.25 21.82
CA PRO A 92 -22.87 22.27 22.57
C PRO A 92 -23.54 20.92 22.33
N ARG A 93 -22.85 20.02 21.61
CA ARG A 93 -23.26 18.63 21.51
C ARG A 93 -23.51 18.18 22.96
N GLY A 94 -24.69 17.62 23.22
CA GLY A 94 -24.95 16.93 24.49
C GLY A 94 -23.80 15.96 24.78
N PRO A 95 -23.58 15.59 26.06
CA PRO A 95 -22.37 14.91 26.49
C PRO A 95 -22.03 13.80 25.50
N ALA A 96 -20.92 13.99 24.78
CA ALA A 96 -20.45 13.01 23.83
C ALA A 96 -20.38 11.69 24.59
N ALA A 97 -21.09 10.67 24.10
CA ALA A 97 -20.95 9.33 24.64
C ALA A 97 -19.45 9.07 24.78
N LEU A 98 -19.02 8.69 26.00
CA LEU A 98 -17.62 8.40 26.30
C LEU A 98 -17.09 7.52 25.18
N VAL A 99 -16.15 8.06 24.40
CA VAL A 99 -15.51 7.31 23.31
C VAL A 99 -14.93 6.07 23.97
N ASP A 100 -15.37 4.89 23.53
CA ASP A 100 -14.84 3.63 24.04
C ASP A 100 -13.31 3.66 23.92
N ASP A 101 -12.62 3.28 25.00
CA ASP A 101 -11.16 3.26 25.00
C ASP A 101 -10.66 2.11 24.11
N HIS A 102 -10.37 2.44 22.86
CA HIS A 102 -9.83 1.52 21.87
C HIS A 102 -8.29 1.43 21.92
N SER A 103 -7.63 1.97 22.94
CA SER A 103 -6.15 1.99 23.03
C SER A 103 -5.54 0.60 22.94
N GLU A 104 -6.10 -0.39 23.64
CA GLU A 104 -5.64 -1.79 23.57
C GLU A 104 -5.83 -2.42 22.19
N GLN A 105 -6.95 -2.12 21.53
CA GLN A 105 -7.20 -2.61 20.17
C GLN A 105 -6.23 -1.97 19.17
N GLN A 106 -5.96 -0.67 19.31
CA GLN A 106 -4.99 0.04 18.50
C GLN A 106 -3.56 -0.48 18.73
N ALA A 107 -3.19 -0.77 19.99
CA ALA A 107 -1.90 -1.36 20.32
C ALA A 107 -1.73 -2.73 19.64
N ARG A 108 -2.71 -3.63 19.76
CA ARG A 108 -2.66 -4.95 19.08
C ARG A 108 -2.53 -4.84 17.56
N LEU A 109 -3.21 -3.88 16.94
CA LEU A 109 -3.11 -3.67 15.49
C LEU A 109 -1.73 -3.12 15.09
N ARG A 110 -1.14 -2.24 15.90
CA ARG A 110 0.22 -1.73 15.68
C ARG A 110 1.24 -2.86 15.82
N ASP A 111 1.18 -3.63 16.90
CA ASP A 111 2.09 -4.76 17.14
C ASP A 111 2.02 -5.79 16.01
N ALA A 112 0.81 -6.10 15.52
CA ALA A 112 0.63 -6.99 14.38
C ALA A 112 1.22 -6.43 13.08
N ALA A 113 1.05 -5.13 12.83
CA ALA A 113 1.63 -4.48 11.66
C ALA A 113 3.16 -4.43 11.72
N GLU A 114 3.73 -4.13 12.89
CA GLU A 114 5.17 -4.12 13.12
C GLU A 114 5.80 -5.50 12.95
N ALA A 115 5.14 -6.54 13.48
CA ALA A 115 5.55 -7.92 13.28
C ALA A 115 5.52 -8.32 11.80
N ALA A 116 4.43 -8.01 11.09
CA ALA A 116 4.31 -8.28 9.65
C ALA A 116 5.41 -7.57 8.85
N ALA A 117 5.68 -6.30 9.14
CA ALA A 117 6.75 -5.54 8.49
C ALA A 117 8.13 -6.11 8.81
N HIS A 118 8.36 -6.59 10.04
CA HIS A 118 9.60 -7.28 10.41
C HIS A 118 9.78 -8.56 9.61
N TRP A 119 8.75 -9.41 9.50
CA TRP A 119 8.83 -10.65 8.71
C TRP A 119 9.13 -10.38 7.23
N ARG A 120 8.49 -9.35 6.65
CA ARG A 120 8.71 -8.97 5.25
C ARG A 120 10.14 -8.44 5.00
N ARG A 121 10.69 -7.65 5.93
CA ARG A 121 12.10 -7.22 5.87
C ARG A 121 13.08 -8.40 5.99
N SER A 122 12.83 -9.32 6.92
CA SER A 122 13.67 -10.52 7.09
C SER A 122 13.63 -11.43 5.86
N ALA A 123 12.45 -11.59 5.25
CA ALA A 123 12.28 -12.32 3.99
C ALA A 123 13.06 -11.67 2.83
N ALA A 124 12.98 -10.35 2.67
CA ALA A 124 13.74 -9.63 1.65
C ALA A 124 15.26 -9.76 1.85
N GLN A 125 15.74 -9.71 3.11
CA GLN A 125 17.15 -9.95 3.42
C GLN A 125 17.59 -11.37 3.07
N GLU A 126 16.73 -12.37 3.28
CA GLU A 126 16.99 -13.74 2.87
C GLU A 126 17.12 -13.86 1.35
N VAL A 127 16.19 -13.29 0.58
CA VAL A 127 16.25 -13.23 -0.89
C VAL A 127 17.58 -12.61 -1.34
N ARG A 128 17.94 -11.48 -0.73
CA ARG A 128 19.19 -10.76 -1.04
C ARG A 128 20.43 -11.58 -0.72
N ARG A 129 20.43 -12.34 0.38
CA ARG A 129 21.54 -13.21 0.78
C ARG A 129 21.68 -14.42 -0.12
N VAL A 130 20.56 -15.08 -0.45
CA VAL A 130 20.53 -16.32 -1.23
C VAL A 130 20.82 -16.06 -2.71
N LEU A 131 20.37 -14.92 -3.24
CA LEU A 131 20.58 -14.52 -4.65
C LEU A 131 21.63 -13.41 -4.80
N ALA A 132 22.52 -13.21 -3.82
CA ALA A 132 23.59 -12.20 -3.89
C ALA A 132 24.52 -12.45 -5.10
N GLU A 133 24.86 -13.72 -5.27
CA GLU A 133 25.61 -14.22 -6.42
C GLU A 133 24.63 -14.77 -7.47
N PRO A 134 24.96 -14.66 -8.78
CA PRO A 134 24.20 -15.32 -9.82
C PRO A 134 24.13 -16.81 -9.50
N ALA A 135 22.91 -17.35 -9.38
CA ALA A 135 22.73 -18.73 -8.98
C ALA A 135 23.56 -19.67 -9.88
N ALA A 136 24.37 -20.51 -9.26
CA ALA A 136 25.19 -21.50 -9.94
C ALA A 136 24.28 -22.56 -10.58
N ASP A 137 24.59 -22.96 -11.80
CA ASP A 137 23.76 -23.88 -12.56
C ASP A 137 23.62 -25.23 -11.83
N GLY A 138 22.38 -25.63 -11.54
CA GLY A 138 22.03 -26.96 -11.05
C GLY A 138 22.00 -27.18 -9.52
N GLU A 139 22.39 -26.20 -8.69
CA GLU A 139 22.25 -26.33 -7.23
C GLU A 139 20.90 -25.77 -6.76
N PRO A 140 20.05 -26.56 -6.07
CA PRO A 140 18.77 -26.08 -5.58
C PRO A 140 18.97 -25.13 -4.39
N LEU A 141 18.53 -23.88 -4.52
CA LEU A 141 18.58 -22.91 -3.42
C LEU A 141 17.35 -23.06 -2.54
N ARG A 142 17.53 -22.93 -1.22
CA ARG A 142 16.44 -22.98 -0.24
C ARG A 142 16.00 -21.57 0.11
N LEU A 143 14.69 -21.35 0.09
CA LEU A 143 14.05 -20.13 0.55
C LEU A 143 12.94 -20.47 1.55
N SER A 144 12.76 -19.63 2.56
CA SER A 144 11.56 -19.64 3.38
C SER A 144 10.31 -19.27 2.57
N SER A 145 9.14 -19.63 3.08
CA SER A 145 7.85 -19.30 2.45
C SER A 145 7.68 -17.80 2.20
N ALA A 146 7.96 -16.99 3.23
CA ALA A 146 7.89 -15.54 3.12
C ALA A 146 8.93 -14.95 2.12
N ALA A 147 10.12 -15.54 2.03
CA ALA A 147 11.12 -15.14 1.04
C ALA A 147 10.70 -15.52 -0.39
N MET A 148 10.04 -16.67 -0.57
CA MET A 148 9.45 -17.05 -1.85
C MET A 148 8.36 -16.07 -2.28
N ASP A 149 7.49 -15.64 -1.37
CA ASP A 149 6.44 -14.63 -1.67
C ASP A 149 7.05 -13.31 -2.15
N VAL A 150 8.04 -12.77 -1.42
CA VAL A 150 8.75 -11.54 -1.81
C VAL A 150 9.43 -11.71 -3.17
N LEU A 151 10.06 -12.86 -3.42
CA LEU A 151 10.68 -13.14 -4.71
C LEU A 151 9.65 -13.14 -5.85
N MET A 152 8.51 -13.80 -5.66
CA MET A 152 7.46 -13.89 -6.68
C MET A 152 6.85 -12.52 -6.99
N GLU A 153 6.65 -11.67 -5.98
CA GLU A 153 6.21 -10.29 -6.18
C GLU A 153 7.22 -9.50 -7.01
N LEU A 154 8.51 -9.57 -6.67
CA LEU A 154 9.58 -8.87 -7.40
C LEU A 154 9.76 -9.42 -8.82
N LEU A 155 9.68 -10.74 -9.01
CA LEU A 155 9.78 -11.38 -10.32
C LEU A 155 8.61 -10.96 -11.22
N THR A 156 7.39 -10.95 -10.68
CA THR A 156 6.20 -10.49 -11.39
C THR A 156 6.34 -9.03 -11.78
N ALA A 157 6.84 -8.17 -10.89
CA ALA A 157 7.09 -6.77 -11.18
C ALA A 157 8.18 -6.56 -12.24
N ALA A 158 9.25 -7.36 -12.21
CA ALA A 158 10.35 -7.29 -13.17
C ALA A 158 9.91 -7.74 -14.57
N LEU A 159 9.17 -8.85 -14.67
CA LEU A 159 8.63 -9.33 -15.95
C LEU A 159 7.47 -8.44 -16.47
N GLY A 160 6.79 -7.71 -15.58
CA GLY A 160 5.80 -6.71 -15.95
C GLY A 160 6.40 -5.41 -16.49
N SER A 161 7.68 -5.11 -16.20
CA SER A 161 8.34 -3.88 -16.66
C SER A 161 8.96 -4.00 -18.05
N GLY A 162 9.16 -5.22 -18.56
CA GLY A 162 9.70 -5.45 -19.90
C GLY A 162 9.91 -6.92 -20.25
N ASP A 163 10.46 -7.16 -21.44
CA ASP A 163 10.81 -8.49 -21.92
C ASP A 163 12.27 -8.84 -21.58
N ALA A 164 12.44 -9.75 -20.63
CA ALA A 164 13.74 -10.26 -20.20
C ALA A 164 14.54 -10.95 -21.32
N GLY A 165 13.85 -11.44 -22.37
CA GLY A 165 14.47 -12.07 -23.55
C GLY A 165 15.19 -11.09 -24.46
N SER A 166 14.74 -9.83 -24.47
CA SER A 166 15.30 -8.76 -25.31
C SER A 166 16.38 -7.95 -24.58
N ALA A 167 16.18 -7.65 -23.30
CA ALA A 167 17.12 -6.91 -22.46
C ALA A 167 16.97 -7.31 -20.98
N PRO A 168 18.01 -7.13 -20.14
CA PRO A 168 17.87 -7.31 -18.69
C PRO A 168 16.76 -6.44 -18.12
N VAL A 169 15.91 -7.02 -17.28
CA VAL A 169 14.83 -6.31 -16.59
C VAL A 169 15.08 -6.34 -15.09
N SER A 170 14.56 -5.35 -14.38
CA SER A 170 14.74 -5.26 -12.93
C SER A 170 13.51 -4.65 -12.27
N ALA A 171 13.29 -5.05 -11.02
CA ALA A 171 12.31 -4.44 -10.14
C ALA A 171 12.87 -4.41 -8.72
N GLY A 172 12.51 -3.39 -7.94
CA GLY A 172 13.00 -3.26 -6.57
C GLY A 172 11.99 -2.61 -5.66
N ASP A 173 12.17 -2.87 -4.37
CA ASP A 173 11.40 -2.29 -3.29
C ASP A 173 12.36 -1.49 -2.40
N LEU A 174 12.13 -0.18 -2.34
CA LEU A 174 12.97 0.75 -1.57
C LEU A 174 12.80 0.56 -0.06
N GLU A 175 11.59 0.20 0.40
CA GLU A 175 11.32 -0.01 1.84
C GLU A 175 12.01 -1.27 2.36
N LEU A 176 12.11 -2.29 1.49
CA LEU A 176 12.78 -3.55 1.80
C LEU A 176 14.29 -3.55 1.46
N ASP A 177 14.81 -2.47 0.88
CA ASP A 177 16.20 -2.35 0.38
C ASP A 177 16.64 -3.56 -0.48
N VAL A 178 15.81 -3.92 -1.46
CA VAL A 178 16.07 -5.05 -2.35
C VAL A 178 15.74 -4.69 -3.80
N ARG A 179 16.58 -5.15 -4.73
CA ARG A 179 16.35 -5.08 -6.16
C ARG A 179 16.65 -6.43 -6.79
N LEU A 180 15.70 -6.96 -7.55
CA LEU A 180 15.84 -8.17 -8.34
C LEU A 180 16.21 -7.80 -9.78
N HIS A 181 17.28 -8.40 -10.27
CA HIS A 181 17.74 -8.34 -11.64
C HIS A 181 17.45 -9.68 -12.33
N VAL A 182 16.83 -9.63 -13.50
CA VAL A 182 16.45 -10.78 -14.30
C VAL A 182 17.09 -10.64 -15.67
N ARG A 183 17.87 -11.64 -16.08
CA ARG A 183 18.45 -11.71 -17.43
C ARG A 183 18.10 -13.04 -18.07
N HIS A 184 17.81 -13.01 -19.36
CA HIS A 184 17.70 -14.24 -20.15
C HIS A 184 19.07 -14.88 -20.35
N ASP A 185 19.12 -16.19 -20.15
CA ASP A 185 20.30 -17.03 -20.40
C ASP A 185 19.80 -18.42 -20.80
N PRO A 186 19.78 -18.77 -22.10
CA PRO A 186 19.08 -19.95 -22.63
C PRO A 186 19.61 -21.31 -22.14
N GLY A 187 20.72 -21.33 -21.39
CA GLY A 187 21.25 -22.54 -20.75
C GLY A 187 21.02 -22.62 -19.24
N ALA A 188 20.50 -21.56 -18.61
CA ALA A 188 20.34 -21.50 -17.17
C ALA A 188 19.09 -22.24 -16.71
N VAL A 189 19.24 -23.05 -15.66
CA VAL A 189 18.12 -23.67 -14.93
C VAL A 189 18.30 -23.39 -13.45
N LEU A 190 17.41 -22.58 -12.90
CA LEU A 190 17.39 -22.24 -11.49
C LEU A 190 16.28 -23.01 -10.79
N THR A 191 16.64 -23.77 -9.75
CA THR A 191 15.68 -24.47 -8.88
C THR A 191 15.69 -23.82 -7.51
N LEU A 192 14.53 -23.30 -7.09
CA LEU A 192 14.30 -22.77 -5.76
C LEU A 192 13.35 -23.69 -5.02
N ARG A 193 13.69 -24.06 -3.79
CA ARG A 193 12.89 -24.99 -3.00
C ARG A 193 12.38 -24.34 -1.73
N GLU A 194 11.10 -24.53 -1.50
CA GLU A 194 10.35 -24.06 -0.35
C GLU A 194 9.59 -25.25 0.28
N ALA A 195 9.06 -25.09 1.49
CA ALA A 195 8.41 -26.19 2.20
C ALA A 195 7.11 -26.67 1.52
N GLY A 196 6.43 -25.79 0.76
CA GLY A 196 5.22 -26.07 0.01
C GLY A 196 5.44 -26.48 -1.44
N GLY A 197 6.66 -26.34 -1.98
CA GLY A 197 6.97 -26.77 -3.34
C GLY A 197 8.31 -26.26 -3.89
N ASP A 198 8.60 -26.66 -5.12
CA ASP A 198 9.78 -26.24 -5.87
C ASP A 198 9.36 -25.31 -7.02
N LEU A 199 10.07 -24.19 -7.18
CA LEU A 199 9.96 -23.28 -8.32
C LEU A 199 11.16 -23.52 -9.24
N VAL A 200 10.90 -23.90 -10.48
CA VAL A 200 11.91 -24.08 -11.52
C VAL A 200 11.77 -22.96 -12.55
N LEU A 201 12.85 -22.21 -12.76
CA LEU A 201 12.94 -21.15 -13.76
C LEU A 201 13.93 -21.59 -14.83
N GLU A 202 13.43 -21.72 -16.06
CA GLU A 202 14.24 -22.07 -17.22
C GLU A 202 14.63 -20.82 -18.00
N SER A 203 15.84 -20.83 -18.55
CA SER A 203 16.37 -19.77 -19.40
C SER A 203 16.49 -18.40 -18.72
N LEU A 204 16.48 -18.34 -17.39
CA LEU A 204 16.55 -17.10 -16.61
C LEU A 204 17.65 -17.20 -15.56
N ARG A 205 18.42 -16.12 -15.41
CA ARG A 205 19.27 -15.91 -14.23
C ARG A 205 18.74 -14.76 -13.40
N LEU A 206 18.73 -14.99 -12.10
CA LEU A 206 18.32 -14.04 -11.08
C LEU A 206 19.52 -13.59 -10.27
N ARG A 207 19.52 -12.32 -9.89
CA ARG A 207 20.43 -11.76 -8.90
C ARG A 207 19.70 -10.71 -8.07
N ALA A 208 19.87 -10.75 -6.76
CA ALA A 208 19.32 -9.76 -5.85
C ALA A 208 20.44 -8.88 -5.27
N THR A 209 20.21 -7.57 -5.31
CA THR A 209 21.13 -6.55 -4.79
C THR A 209 20.40 -5.64 -3.80
N GLY A 210 21.14 -4.79 -3.07
CA GLY A 210 20.53 -3.68 -2.33
C GLY A 210 19.93 -2.66 -3.29
N TYR A 211 18.91 -1.91 -2.88
CA TYR A 211 18.24 -1.00 -3.81
C TYR A 211 19.17 0.10 -4.34
N ALA A 212 20.14 0.52 -3.50
CA ALA A 212 21.16 1.51 -3.84
C ALA A 212 22.40 0.92 -4.54
N ALA A 213 22.51 -0.40 -4.66
CA ALA A 213 23.62 -1.03 -5.36
C ALA A 213 23.36 -1.00 -6.87
N GLU A 214 24.20 -0.26 -7.61
CA GLU A 214 24.21 -0.31 -9.08
C GLU A 214 24.67 -1.68 -9.58
N GLU A 215 24.15 -2.09 -10.75
CA GLU A 215 24.60 -3.30 -11.43
C GLU A 215 26.13 -3.28 -11.63
N PRO A 216 26.88 -4.26 -11.10
CA PRO A 216 28.26 -4.45 -11.51
C PRO A 216 28.23 -5.18 -12.85
N GLY A 217 27.99 -4.45 -13.94
CA GLY A 217 27.76 -5.06 -15.24
C GLY A 217 27.47 -4.14 -16.42
N GLY A 218 27.63 -2.82 -16.29
CA GLY A 218 27.74 -1.97 -17.48
C GLY A 218 28.99 -2.40 -18.28
N PRO A 219 28.92 -2.57 -19.61
CA PRO A 219 30.11 -2.84 -20.41
C PRO A 219 31.16 -1.76 -20.11
N PRO A 220 32.47 -2.10 -20.06
CA PRO A 220 33.50 -1.12 -19.78
C PRO A 220 33.34 0.03 -20.78
N GLU A 221 33.07 1.23 -20.28
CA GLU A 221 33.25 2.43 -21.08
C GLU A 221 34.64 2.34 -21.71
N PRO A 222 34.78 2.54 -23.04
CA PRO A 222 36.08 2.57 -23.65
C PRO A 222 36.84 3.74 -23.01
N GLU A 223 37.81 3.39 -22.17
CA GLU A 223 38.89 4.25 -21.67
C GLU A 223 39.21 5.34 -22.71
N PRO A 224 38.97 6.63 -22.42
CA PRO A 224 39.37 7.70 -23.33
C PRO A 224 40.89 7.69 -23.38
N GLY A 225 41.41 7.16 -24.48
CA GLY A 225 42.81 6.84 -24.70
C GLY A 225 43.78 7.87 -24.16
N ALA A 226 44.62 7.40 -23.25
CA ALA A 226 45.91 8.01 -22.98
C ALA A 226 46.73 8.00 -24.27
N GLY A 227 47.03 9.19 -24.80
CA GLY A 227 48.05 9.35 -25.83
C GLY A 227 47.76 10.42 -26.88
N ARG A 228 47.85 11.70 -26.49
CA ARG A 228 48.18 12.74 -27.48
C ARG A 228 49.47 13.43 -27.06
N PRO A 229 50.59 13.25 -27.80
CA PRO A 229 51.82 13.96 -27.49
C PRO A 229 51.68 15.44 -27.82
N ALA A 230 52.45 16.22 -27.08
CA ALA A 230 52.45 17.66 -27.10
C ALA A 230 53.10 18.25 -28.37
N ARG A 231 52.67 19.49 -28.66
CA ARG A 231 53.36 20.57 -29.40
C ARG A 231 53.34 20.52 -30.93
N HIS A 232 52.65 21.51 -31.52
CA HIS A 232 53.38 22.52 -32.30
C HIS A 232 52.67 23.89 -32.25
N ARG A 233 53.40 24.87 -31.71
CA ARG A 233 53.19 26.31 -31.93
C ARG A 233 53.48 26.60 -33.39
N ILE A 234 52.54 27.21 -34.12
CA ILE A 234 52.87 28.09 -35.24
C ILE A 234 51.97 29.32 -35.13
N ALA A 235 52.62 30.47 -34.94
CA ALA A 235 52.04 31.78 -35.13
C ALA A 235 52.07 32.11 -36.63
N HIS A 236 50.97 32.57 -37.21
CA HIS A 236 51.02 33.40 -38.42
C HIS A 236 49.97 34.53 -38.38
N ARG A 237 50.52 35.69 -38.04
CA ARG A 237 50.27 37.07 -38.48
C ARG A 237 49.40 37.28 -39.73
N LEU A 238 48.42 38.20 -39.58
CA LEU A 238 47.84 39.19 -40.50
C LEU A 238 47.94 38.99 -42.03
N ALA A 239 46.77 39.04 -42.71
CA ALA A 239 46.50 39.96 -43.83
C ALA A 239 44.99 40.00 -44.14
N ARG A 240 44.33 41.15 -43.93
CA ARG A 240 43.05 41.49 -44.56
C ARG A 240 43.31 42.63 -45.54
N HIS A 241 43.19 42.32 -46.83
CA HIS A 241 42.96 43.27 -47.91
C HIS A 241 41.51 43.07 -48.37
N GLY A 242 40.81 44.17 -48.63
CA GLY A 242 39.43 44.20 -49.12
C GLY A 242 38.57 45.13 -48.29
#